data_AF-A0A919L1A3-F1
#
_entry.id   AF-A0A919L1A3-F1
#
_cell.length_a   1.000
_cell.length_b   1.000
_cell.length_c   1.000
_cell.angle_alpha   90.00
_cell.angle_beta   90.00
_cell.angle_gamma   90.00
#
_symmetry.space_group_name_H-M   'P 1'
#
loop_
_entity.id
_entity.type
_entity.pdbx_description
1 polymer ?
#
loop_
_entity_poly.entity_id
_entity_poly.type
_entity_poly.pdbx_seq_one_letter_code
_entity_poly.pdbx_strand_id
1 'polypeptide(L)'
;MSDGQERVGGGGPTEGGGGAPGQGRPGEPTGDVYDWYRRGAKLLAEGHPGAAVQLLARAAAAEPQSHSIREALARAQYDAGSYAAALENFRAVAMADPSDDYARFGWGISAARLGDFETSAKHLALAVAMSPGTAHYRAALKQTRATLAARAGAYGPLLPGAPGYLEPPADAAPGTVRPEGPAGGGAAGRGEDQGTDKAGNGAGDAELTDNEDEHG
;
A
#
# COMPACT_ATOMS: atom_id res chain seq x y z
N MET A 1 28.43 61.41 61.91
CA MET A 1 28.57 61.76 60.48
C MET A 1 28.91 60.46 59.79
N SER A 2 27.94 59.56 59.61
CA SER A 2 26.86 59.54 58.60
C SER A 2 27.37 59.19 57.21
N ASP A 3 26.54 58.40 56.51
CA ASP A 3 26.64 57.82 55.16
C ASP A 3 27.37 56.45 55.11
N GLY A 4 26.77 55.37 54.64
CA GLY A 4 25.48 55.18 53.96
C GLY A 4 25.55 54.03 52.97
N GLN A 5 24.89 52.92 53.33
CA GLN A 5 24.24 51.88 52.49
C GLN A 5 25.00 51.05 51.43
N GLU A 6 24.72 49.74 51.55
CA GLU A 6 24.87 48.58 50.67
C GLU A 6 24.63 48.79 49.17
N ARG A 7 25.27 47.93 48.33
CA ARG A 7 24.57 47.12 47.31
C ARG A 7 25.28 45.80 46.96
N VAL A 8 24.40 44.81 46.81
CA VAL A 8 24.47 43.40 46.41
C VAL A 8 24.95 43.13 44.96
N GLY A 9 25.49 41.91 44.73
CA GLY A 9 25.61 41.20 43.45
C GLY A 9 26.89 40.33 43.40
N GLY A 10 26.86 39.04 43.75
CA GLY A 10 26.51 37.93 42.85
C GLY A 10 27.54 37.83 41.71
N GLY A 11 28.60 37.02 41.76
CA GLY A 11 28.58 35.57 41.89
C GLY A 11 28.81 34.93 40.50
N GLY A 12 30.07 34.92 40.03
CA GLY A 12 30.67 33.97 39.07
C GLY A 12 30.11 33.88 37.63
N PRO A 13 30.95 33.92 36.58
CA PRO A 13 30.54 33.46 35.26
C PRO A 13 30.47 31.93 35.26
N THR A 14 29.27 31.36 35.20
CA THR A 14 29.10 29.95 34.87
C THR A 14 29.23 29.77 33.37
N GLU A 15 30.43 29.39 32.95
CA GLU A 15 30.61 28.54 31.77
C GLU A 15 29.86 27.21 31.99
N GLY A 16 29.16 26.73 30.95
CA GLY A 16 28.62 25.37 30.96
C GLY A 16 27.20 25.26 30.41
N GLY A 17 27.10 25.19 29.08
CA GLY A 17 25.82 24.93 28.41
C GLY A 17 25.96 24.64 26.91
N GLY A 18 27.12 24.14 26.47
CA GLY A 18 27.28 23.59 25.13
C GLY A 18 26.72 22.17 25.12
N GLY A 19 25.53 21.99 24.55
CA GLY A 19 25.00 20.67 24.26
C GLY A 19 26.00 19.90 23.40
N ALA A 20 26.49 18.77 23.93
CA ALA A 20 27.43 17.92 23.23
C ALA A 20 26.78 17.40 21.93
N PRO A 21 27.41 17.56 20.75
CA PRO A 21 26.99 16.80 19.58
C PRO A 21 27.27 15.33 19.88
N GLY A 22 26.23 14.50 19.80
CA GLY A 22 26.33 13.06 20.02
C GLY A 22 27.51 12.49 19.24
N GLN A 23 28.46 11.88 19.95
CA GLN A 23 29.60 11.23 19.35
C GLN A 23 29.11 9.98 18.60
N GLY A 24 28.79 10.18 17.32
CA GLY A 24 28.46 9.09 16.42
C GLY A 24 29.63 8.13 16.30
N ARG A 25 29.35 6.83 16.32
CA ARG A 25 30.35 5.78 16.06
C ARG A 25 30.91 5.98 14.65
N PRO A 26 32.21 5.74 14.41
CA PRO A 26 32.81 5.94 13.10
C PRO A 26 32.10 5.07 12.05
N GLY A 27 31.47 5.73 11.06
CA GLY A 27 30.59 5.10 10.05
C GLY A 27 29.11 5.54 10.12
N GLU A 28 28.72 6.34 11.13
CA GLU A 28 27.37 6.88 11.26
C GLU A 28 27.20 8.20 10.49
N PRO A 29 26.06 8.40 9.79
CA PRO A 29 25.71 9.69 9.20
C PRO A 29 25.61 10.74 10.29
N THR A 30 26.43 11.78 10.21
CA THR A 30 26.41 12.91 11.14
C THR A 30 25.07 13.67 11.05
N GLY A 31 24.36 13.83 12.17
CA GLY A 31 23.12 14.60 12.27
C GLY A 31 22.32 14.28 13.53
N ASP A 32 21.47 15.21 13.97
CA ASP A 32 20.47 14.97 15.03
C ASP A 32 19.32 14.11 14.48
N VAL A 33 18.46 13.55 15.35
CA VAL A 33 17.28 12.74 14.98
C VAL A 33 16.45 13.42 13.90
N TYR A 34 16.24 14.73 14.05
CA TYR A 34 15.51 15.54 13.10
C TYR A 34 16.21 15.66 11.73
N ASP A 35 17.54 15.65 11.69
CA ASP A 35 18.29 15.67 10.43
C ASP A 35 18.21 14.33 9.71
N TRP A 36 18.29 13.21 10.45
CA TRP A 36 18.07 11.88 9.86
C TRP A 36 16.65 11.74 9.31
N TYR A 37 15.65 12.22 10.06
CA TYR A 37 14.27 12.26 9.60
C TYR A 37 14.11 13.08 8.32
N ARG A 38 14.59 14.34 8.29
CA ARG A 38 14.47 15.21 7.11
C ARG A 38 15.18 14.64 5.89
N ARG A 39 16.41 14.13 6.04
CA ARG A 39 17.16 13.52 4.94
C ARG A 39 16.49 12.24 4.46
N GLY A 40 15.99 11.40 5.38
CA GLY A 40 15.23 10.20 5.05
C GLY A 40 13.95 10.51 4.26
N ALA A 41 13.17 11.49 4.72
CA ALA A 41 11.97 11.95 4.02
C ALA A 41 12.29 12.52 2.63
N LYS A 42 13.39 13.27 2.48
CA LYS A 42 13.86 13.77 1.18
C LYS A 42 14.22 12.62 0.24
N LEU A 43 14.95 11.62 0.72
CA LEU A 43 15.32 10.44 -0.08
C LEU A 43 14.08 9.66 -0.54
N LEU A 44 13.01 9.60 0.26
CA LEU A 44 11.73 9.02 -0.19
C LEU A 44 11.11 9.82 -1.32
N ALA A 45 11.07 11.15 -1.20
CA ALA A 45 10.54 12.00 -2.26
C ALA A 45 11.34 11.87 -3.57
N GLU A 46 12.64 11.59 -3.46
CA GLU A 46 13.54 11.39 -4.60
C GLU A 46 13.52 9.95 -5.16
N GLY A 47 12.74 9.03 -4.59
CA GLY A 47 12.63 7.65 -5.08
C GLY A 47 13.77 6.73 -4.64
N HIS A 48 14.45 7.04 -3.54
CA HIS A 48 15.54 6.23 -2.95
C HIS A 48 15.11 5.55 -1.63
N PRO A 49 14.14 4.62 -1.66
CA PRO A 49 13.52 4.11 -0.43
C PRO A 49 14.48 3.29 0.43
N GLY A 50 15.40 2.53 -0.17
CA GLY A 50 16.40 1.76 0.60
C GLY A 50 17.32 2.66 1.44
N ALA A 51 17.79 3.78 0.86
CA ALA A 51 18.62 4.75 1.59
C ALA A 51 17.81 5.48 2.66
N ALA A 52 16.54 5.79 2.37
CA ALA A 52 15.64 6.40 3.35
C ALA A 52 15.39 5.49 4.56
N VAL A 53 15.17 4.18 4.36
CA VAL A 53 15.01 3.21 5.46
C VAL A 53 16.20 3.28 6.42
N GLN A 54 17.44 3.38 5.93
CA GLN A 54 18.63 3.42 6.79
C GLN A 54 18.68 4.66 7.68
N LEU A 55 18.27 5.83 7.17
CA LEU A 55 18.24 7.06 7.97
C LEU A 55 17.04 7.09 8.93
N LEU A 56 15.86 6.67 8.45
CA LEU A 56 14.63 6.68 9.23
C LEU A 56 14.65 5.61 10.33
N ALA A 57 15.31 4.47 10.12
CA ALA A 57 15.51 3.46 11.17
C ALA A 57 16.38 3.98 12.31
N ARG A 58 17.41 4.79 12.01
CA ARG A 58 18.21 5.46 13.04
C ARG A 58 17.40 6.50 13.82
N ALA A 59 16.62 7.31 13.11
CA ALA A 59 15.73 8.27 13.74
C ALA A 59 14.70 7.57 14.65
N ALA A 60 14.10 6.47 14.18
CA ALA A 60 13.14 5.69 14.95
C ALA A 60 13.76 5.00 16.18
N ALA A 61 15.04 4.61 16.11
CA ALA A 61 15.76 4.05 17.25
C ALA A 61 16.07 5.10 18.32
N ALA A 62 16.36 6.34 17.89
CA ALA A 62 16.61 7.45 18.80
C ALA A 62 15.32 8.00 19.44
N GLU A 63 14.21 8.02 18.69
CA GLU A 63 12.89 8.43 19.17
C GLU A 63 11.79 7.38 18.89
N PRO A 64 11.71 6.29 19.69
CA PRO A 64 10.78 5.19 19.43
C PRO A 64 9.29 5.55 19.56
N GLN A 65 8.99 6.65 20.26
CA GLN A 65 7.64 7.14 20.53
C GLN A 65 7.12 8.09 19.45
N SER A 66 7.97 8.50 18.50
CA SER A 66 7.57 9.43 17.45
C SER A 66 6.77 8.71 16.36
N HIS A 67 5.46 8.96 16.32
CA HIS A 67 4.57 8.37 15.32
C HIS A 67 4.95 8.81 13.90
N SER A 68 5.31 10.09 13.71
CA SER A 68 5.69 10.62 12.40
C SER A 68 6.97 9.98 11.85
N ILE A 69 7.98 9.72 12.70
CA ILE A 69 9.19 9.03 12.28
C ILE A 69 8.88 7.57 11.91
N ARG A 70 8.03 6.91 12.72
CA ARG A 70 7.60 5.53 12.47
C ARG A 70 6.79 5.39 11.19
N GLU A 71 5.89 6.32 10.91
CA GLU A 71 5.10 6.37 9.67
C GLU A 71 6.00 6.58 8.45
N ALA A 72 6.93 7.54 8.51
CA ALA A 72 7.90 7.76 7.45
C ALA A 72 8.77 6.51 7.18
N LEU A 73 9.21 5.84 8.25
CA LEU A 73 9.92 4.56 8.13
C LEU A 73 9.04 3.47 7.49
N ALA A 74 7.78 3.37 7.88
CA ALA A 74 6.83 2.40 7.32
C ALA A 74 6.63 2.65 5.81
N ARG A 75 6.46 3.91 5.42
CA ARG A 75 6.39 4.32 4.01
C ARG A 75 7.66 3.92 3.26
N ALA A 76 8.83 4.20 3.83
CA ALA A 76 10.10 3.81 3.23
C ALA A 76 10.24 2.30 3.03
N GLN A 77 9.83 1.53 4.03
CA GLN A 77 9.84 0.08 3.98
C GLN A 77 8.88 -0.46 2.93
N TYR A 78 7.68 0.13 2.81
CA TYR A 78 6.73 -0.24 1.79
C TYR A 78 7.28 0.01 0.38
N ASP A 79 7.84 1.21 0.14
CA ASP A 79 8.42 1.58 -1.16
C ASP A 79 9.68 0.74 -1.48
N ALA A 80 10.40 0.27 -0.46
CA ALA A 80 11.53 -0.66 -0.60
C ALA A 80 11.11 -2.14 -0.74
N GLY A 81 9.81 -2.47 -0.75
CA GLY A 81 9.31 -3.85 -0.85
C GLY A 81 9.36 -4.65 0.45
N SER A 82 9.76 -4.04 1.57
CA SER A 82 9.81 -4.64 2.91
C SER A 82 8.43 -4.61 3.58
N TYR A 83 7.43 -5.25 2.95
CA TYR A 83 6.02 -5.10 3.32
C TYR A 83 5.67 -5.59 4.72
N ALA A 84 6.33 -6.64 5.22
CA ALA A 84 6.09 -7.13 6.59
C ALA A 84 6.52 -6.10 7.64
N ALA A 85 7.70 -5.50 7.47
CA ALA A 85 8.18 -4.45 8.37
C ALA A 85 7.32 -3.19 8.29
N ALA A 86 6.91 -2.81 7.06
CA ALA A 86 6.01 -1.70 6.84
C ALA A 86 4.66 -1.92 7.56
N LEU A 87 4.08 -3.11 7.43
CA LEU A 87 2.81 -3.47 8.08
C LEU A 87 2.89 -3.30 9.59
N GLU A 88 3.93 -3.82 10.24
CA GLU A 88 4.07 -3.71 11.70
C GLU A 88 4.22 -2.25 12.15
N ASN A 89 4.96 -1.43 11.40
CA ASN A 89 5.09 -0.01 11.72
C ASN A 89 3.78 0.76 11.49
N PHE A 90 3.09 0.54 10.37
CA PHE A 90 1.78 1.16 10.11
C PHE A 90 0.73 0.74 11.14
N ARG A 91 0.72 -0.54 11.52
CA ARG A 91 -0.14 -1.05 12.59
C ARG A 91 0.14 -0.35 13.90
N ALA A 92 1.41 -0.22 14.29
CA ALA A 92 1.79 0.47 15.51
C ALA A 92 1.36 1.95 15.50
N VAL A 93 1.54 2.65 14.37
CA VAL A 93 1.07 4.03 14.22
C VAL A 93 -0.46 4.11 14.32
N ALA A 94 -1.21 3.28 13.59
CA ALA A 94 -2.67 3.30 13.61
C ALA A 94 -3.28 2.92 14.99
N MET A 95 -2.58 2.11 15.77
CA MET A 95 -2.99 1.77 17.14
C MET A 95 -2.72 2.91 18.12
N ALA A 96 -1.66 3.68 17.89
CA ALA A 96 -1.26 4.77 18.76
C ALA A 96 -1.97 6.10 18.42
N ASP A 97 -2.27 6.31 17.13
CA ASP A 97 -3.13 7.37 16.63
C ASP A 97 -4.32 6.78 15.84
N PRO A 98 -5.45 6.52 16.51
CA PRO A 98 -6.67 6.10 15.85
C PRO A 98 -7.32 7.16 14.95
N SER A 99 -6.80 8.38 14.84
CA SER A 99 -7.30 9.39 13.91
C SER A 99 -6.51 9.48 12.61
N ASP A 100 -5.40 8.77 12.50
CA ASP A 100 -4.57 8.70 11.30
C ASP A 100 -5.20 7.77 10.25
N ASP A 101 -5.71 8.34 9.16
CA ASP A 101 -6.24 7.60 8.02
C ASP A 101 -5.13 7.01 7.14
N TYR A 102 -3.97 7.67 7.07
CA TYR A 102 -2.85 7.23 6.26
C TYR A 102 -2.19 5.98 6.85
N ALA A 103 -2.02 5.90 8.17
CA ALA A 103 -1.53 4.69 8.82
C ALA A 103 -2.45 3.47 8.58
N ARG A 104 -3.77 3.68 8.58
CA ARG A 104 -4.73 2.62 8.23
C ARG A 104 -4.64 2.22 6.76
N PHE A 105 -4.49 3.19 5.87
CA PHE A 105 -4.26 2.93 4.46
C PHE A 105 -2.97 2.13 4.26
N GLY A 106 -1.87 2.55 4.89
CA GLY A 106 -0.56 1.91 4.90
C GLY A 106 -0.61 0.46 5.38
N TRP A 107 -1.35 0.20 6.48
CA TRP A 107 -1.60 -1.17 6.95
C TRP A 107 -2.33 -1.98 5.88
N GLY A 108 -3.42 -1.44 5.34
CA GLY A 108 -4.23 -2.12 4.31
C GLY A 108 -3.42 -2.49 3.07
N ILE A 109 -2.69 -1.55 2.47
CA ILE A 109 -1.88 -1.82 1.27
C ILE A 109 -0.72 -2.78 1.56
N SER A 110 -0.11 -2.72 2.74
CA SER A 110 0.95 -3.65 3.13
C SER A 110 0.42 -5.08 3.29
N ALA A 111 -0.77 -5.23 3.91
CA ALA A 111 -1.45 -6.52 4.02
C ALA A 111 -1.80 -7.10 2.65
N ALA A 112 -2.28 -6.27 1.71
CA ALA A 112 -2.56 -6.69 0.34
C ALA A 112 -1.30 -7.24 -0.36
N ARG A 113 -0.14 -6.59 -0.17
CA ARG A 113 1.14 -7.05 -0.74
C ARG A 113 1.60 -8.38 -0.15
N LEU A 114 1.24 -8.67 1.10
CA LEU A 114 1.50 -9.95 1.77
C LEU A 114 0.45 -11.02 1.43
N GLY A 115 -0.59 -10.68 0.65
CA GLY A 115 -1.64 -11.61 0.23
C GLY A 115 -2.78 -11.79 1.23
N ASP A 116 -2.75 -11.09 2.37
CA ASP A 116 -3.83 -11.01 3.36
C ASP A 116 -4.86 -9.95 2.92
N PHE A 117 -5.71 -10.36 1.99
CA PHE A 117 -6.69 -9.45 1.41
C PHE A 117 -7.88 -9.18 2.34
N GLU A 118 -8.17 -10.09 3.26
CA GLU A 118 -9.19 -9.92 4.29
C GLU A 118 -8.82 -8.78 5.25
N THR A 119 -7.60 -8.76 5.78
CA THR A 119 -7.08 -7.67 6.61
C THR A 119 -6.98 -6.38 5.79
N SER A 120 -6.48 -6.47 4.55
CA SER A 120 -6.42 -5.32 3.65
C SER A 120 -7.78 -4.65 3.48
N ALA A 121 -8.82 -5.42 3.14
CA ALA A 121 -10.14 -4.89 2.88
C ALA A 121 -10.74 -4.18 4.11
N LYS A 122 -10.49 -4.71 5.32
CA LYS A 122 -10.93 -4.10 6.57
C LYS A 122 -10.27 -2.73 6.79
N HIS A 123 -8.94 -2.66 6.73
CA HIS A 123 -8.22 -1.42 7.03
C HIS A 123 -8.37 -0.36 5.93
N LEU A 124 -8.45 -0.77 4.66
CA LEU A 124 -8.78 0.14 3.56
C LEU A 124 -10.22 0.69 3.66
N ALA A 125 -11.17 -0.11 4.14
CA ALA A 125 -12.54 0.39 4.39
C ALA A 125 -12.57 1.44 5.50
N LEU A 126 -11.81 1.24 6.57
CA LEU A 126 -11.67 2.25 7.64
C LEU A 126 -11.02 3.54 7.10
N ALA A 127 -9.94 3.44 6.33
CA ALA A 127 -9.29 4.60 5.73
C ALA A 127 -10.24 5.39 4.81
N VAL A 128 -11.04 4.69 3.98
CA VAL A 128 -12.08 5.32 3.14
C VAL A 128 -13.19 5.96 3.98
N ALA A 129 -13.60 5.35 5.09
CA ALA A 129 -14.62 5.90 5.96
C ALA A 129 -14.16 7.21 6.63
N MET A 130 -12.87 7.32 6.96
CA MET A 130 -12.27 8.51 7.56
C MET A 130 -12.04 9.62 6.53
N SER A 131 -11.55 9.25 5.35
CA SER A 131 -11.20 10.18 4.26
C SER A 131 -11.92 9.80 2.96
N PRO A 132 -13.25 9.98 2.89
CA PRO A 132 -14.05 9.52 1.76
C PRO A 132 -13.75 10.27 0.46
N GLY A 133 -13.12 11.46 0.53
CA GLY A 133 -12.66 12.23 -0.62
C GLY A 133 -11.42 11.64 -1.32
N THR A 134 -10.64 10.81 -0.63
CA THR A 134 -9.34 10.31 -1.11
C THR A 134 -9.50 9.21 -2.17
N ALA A 135 -9.37 9.58 -3.46
CA ALA A 135 -9.64 8.68 -4.58
C ALA A 135 -8.77 7.41 -4.58
N HIS A 136 -7.50 7.52 -4.22
CA HIS A 136 -6.58 6.37 -4.21
C HIS A 136 -6.91 5.35 -3.11
N TYR A 137 -7.52 5.76 -1.99
CA TYR A 137 -8.00 4.83 -0.96
C TYR A 137 -9.18 4.00 -1.48
N ARG A 138 -10.14 4.66 -2.13
CA ARG A 138 -11.30 3.99 -2.73
C ARG A 138 -10.87 3.01 -3.82
N ALA A 139 -9.90 3.41 -4.65
CA ALA A 139 -9.33 2.54 -5.68
C ALA A 139 -8.66 1.30 -5.08
N ALA A 140 -7.83 1.45 -4.04
CA ALA A 140 -7.19 0.34 -3.36
C ALA A 140 -8.20 -0.63 -2.72
N LEU A 141 -9.25 -0.11 -2.09
CA LEU A 141 -10.31 -0.93 -1.51
C LEU A 141 -11.06 -1.71 -2.59
N LYS A 142 -11.44 -1.05 -3.69
CA LYS A 142 -12.12 -1.69 -4.82
C LYS A 142 -11.28 -2.84 -5.39
N GLN A 143 -9.98 -2.60 -5.60
CA GLN A 143 -9.06 -3.61 -6.12
C GLN A 143 -8.92 -4.81 -5.17
N THR A 144 -8.77 -4.56 -3.87
CA THR A 144 -8.66 -5.62 -2.86
C THR A 144 -9.93 -6.47 -2.81
N ARG A 145 -11.11 -5.84 -2.81
CA ARG A 145 -12.40 -6.55 -2.83
C ARG A 145 -12.61 -7.36 -4.10
N ALA A 146 -12.23 -6.82 -5.26
CA ALA A 146 -12.27 -7.57 -6.51
C ALA A 146 -11.37 -8.81 -6.46
N THR A 147 -10.19 -8.69 -5.85
CA THR A 147 -9.27 -9.82 -5.67
C THR A 147 -9.83 -10.89 -4.73
N LEU A 148 -10.45 -10.48 -3.61
CA LEU A 148 -11.17 -11.40 -2.72
C LEU A 148 -12.31 -12.11 -3.43
N ALA A 149 -13.14 -11.37 -4.18
CA ALA A 149 -14.27 -11.93 -4.92
C ALA A 149 -13.81 -12.92 -6.01
N ALA A 150 -12.73 -12.60 -6.72
CA ALA A 150 -12.15 -13.50 -7.72
C ALA A 150 -11.58 -14.78 -7.08
N ARG A 151 -10.90 -14.66 -5.93
CA ARG A 151 -10.42 -15.81 -5.16
C ARG A 151 -11.58 -16.66 -4.67
N ALA A 152 -12.59 -16.06 -4.05
CA ALA A 152 -13.79 -16.77 -3.62
C ALA A 152 -14.45 -17.46 -4.82
N GLY A 153 -14.74 -16.75 -5.90
CA GLY A 153 -15.34 -17.32 -7.11
C GLY A 153 -14.54 -18.44 -7.77
N ALA A 154 -13.20 -18.44 -7.68
CA ALA A 154 -12.36 -19.56 -8.10
C ALA A 154 -12.54 -20.83 -7.23
N TYR A 155 -13.00 -20.66 -5.99
CA TYR A 155 -13.39 -21.74 -5.07
C TYR A 155 -14.92 -21.95 -4.96
N GLY A 156 -15.73 -21.24 -5.77
CA GLY A 156 -17.20 -21.22 -5.67
C GLY A 156 -17.75 -20.16 -4.69
N PRO A 157 -19.08 -19.94 -4.59
CA PRO A 157 -19.63 -18.97 -3.64
C PRO A 157 -19.12 -19.25 -2.22
N LEU A 158 -18.80 -18.19 -1.46
CA LEU A 158 -18.44 -18.31 -0.05
C LEU A 158 -19.52 -19.14 0.65
N LEU A 159 -19.10 -20.19 1.34
CA LEU A 159 -20.04 -21.02 2.08
C LEU A 159 -20.72 -20.17 3.17
N PRO A 160 -22.02 -20.37 3.41
CA PRO A 160 -22.71 -19.74 4.54
C PRO A 160 -21.91 -19.91 5.84
N GLY A 161 -21.62 -18.80 6.52
CA GLY A 161 -20.85 -18.78 7.78
C GLY A 161 -19.35 -18.53 7.64
N ALA A 162 -18.81 -18.36 6.42
CA ALA A 162 -17.42 -17.92 6.24
C ALA A 162 -17.22 -16.44 6.69
N PRO A 163 -16.06 -16.08 7.26
CA PRO A 163 -15.75 -14.68 7.58
C PRO A 163 -15.82 -13.79 6.33
N GLY A 164 -16.67 -12.75 6.35
CA GLY A 164 -16.88 -11.87 5.19
C GLY A 164 -17.96 -12.35 4.22
N TYR A 165 -18.70 -13.42 4.54
CA TYR A 165 -19.92 -13.80 3.82
C TYR A 165 -20.96 -12.67 3.91
N LEU A 166 -21.34 -12.15 2.74
CA LEU A 166 -22.55 -11.36 2.57
C LEU A 166 -23.56 -12.27 1.91
N GLU A 167 -24.72 -12.45 2.55
CA GLU A 167 -25.79 -13.26 2.00
C GLU A 167 -26.19 -12.66 0.65
N PRO A 168 -26.17 -13.46 -0.45
CA PRO A 168 -26.56 -12.96 -1.75
C PRO A 168 -28.04 -12.52 -1.70
N PRO A 169 -28.41 -11.47 -2.45
CA PRO A 169 -29.81 -11.05 -2.53
C PRO A 169 -30.65 -12.20 -3.08
N ALA A 170 -31.89 -12.34 -2.57
CA ALA A 170 -32.74 -13.51 -2.77
C ALA A 170 -33.08 -13.84 -4.24
N ASP A 171 -32.80 -12.92 -5.16
CA ASP A 171 -33.00 -13.02 -6.61
C ASP A 171 -31.76 -13.55 -7.37
N ALA A 172 -30.59 -13.63 -6.73
CA ALA A 172 -29.38 -14.23 -7.31
C ALA A 172 -29.39 -15.77 -7.14
N ALA A 173 -30.32 -16.44 -7.83
CA ALA A 173 -30.37 -17.90 -7.83
C ALA A 173 -29.08 -18.49 -8.45
N PRO A 174 -28.52 -19.58 -7.88
CA PRO A 174 -27.44 -20.30 -8.55
C PRO A 174 -27.96 -20.84 -9.88
N GLY A 175 -27.26 -20.50 -10.97
CA GLY A 175 -27.60 -20.96 -12.32
C GLY A 175 -27.82 -22.46 -12.34
N THR A 176 -29.07 -22.86 -12.53
CA THR A 176 -29.46 -24.24 -12.80
C THR A 176 -28.94 -24.59 -14.18
N VAL A 177 -27.74 -25.17 -14.23
CA VAL A 177 -27.31 -25.91 -15.42
C VAL A 177 -28.23 -27.14 -15.48
N ARG A 178 -29.31 -27.01 -16.23
CA ARG A 178 -30.24 -28.08 -16.55
C ARG A 178 -29.62 -28.88 -17.71
N PRO A 179 -29.24 -30.16 -17.53
CA PRO A 179 -28.86 -30.98 -18.68
C PRO A 179 -30.15 -31.34 -19.44
N GLU A 180 -30.42 -30.62 -20.52
CA GLU A 180 -31.35 -31.07 -21.55
C GLU A 180 -30.73 -32.29 -22.23
N GLY A 181 -31.33 -33.46 -22.03
CA GLY A 181 -31.00 -34.65 -22.82
C GLY A 181 -31.43 -34.51 -24.28
N PRO A 182 -31.16 -35.53 -25.10
CA PRO A 182 -32.33 -36.15 -25.74
C PRO A 182 -32.30 -37.67 -25.67
N ALA A 183 -33.45 -38.26 -25.31
CA ALA A 183 -33.80 -39.63 -25.61
C ALA A 183 -34.84 -39.61 -26.75
N GLY A 184 -34.55 -40.34 -27.83
CA GLY A 184 -35.47 -40.55 -28.95
C GLY A 184 -34.79 -41.29 -30.08
N GLY A 185 -35.00 -42.61 -30.15
CA GLY A 185 -34.54 -43.45 -31.27
C GLY A 185 -35.47 -43.42 -32.48
N GLY A 186 -35.00 -44.00 -33.59
CA GLY A 186 -35.87 -44.52 -34.65
C GLY A 186 -35.64 -43.98 -36.05
N ALA A 187 -34.77 -44.68 -36.78
CA ALA A 187 -34.86 -45.12 -38.18
C ALA A 187 -35.38 -44.21 -39.33
N ALA A 188 -34.63 -44.31 -40.43
CA ALA A 188 -35.01 -44.28 -41.85
C ALA A 188 -34.92 -42.95 -42.62
N GLY A 189 -34.23 -43.01 -43.77
CA GLY A 189 -34.41 -42.07 -44.89
C GLY A 189 -33.11 -41.66 -45.59
N ARG A 190 -32.91 -42.17 -46.81
CA ARG A 190 -31.83 -41.82 -47.75
C ARG A 190 -32.08 -40.47 -48.46
N GLY A 191 -31.03 -39.89 -49.03
CA GLY A 191 -31.05 -38.85 -50.08
C GLY A 191 -29.91 -37.85 -49.88
N GLU A 192 -28.78 -37.98 -50.61
CA GLU A 192 -28.42 -37.17 -51.80
C GLU A 192 -27.92 -35.76 -51.40
N ASP A 193 -26.61 -35.47 -51.47
CA ASP A 193 -25.80 -35.08 -52.65
C ASP A 193 -25.69 -33.55 -52.82
N GLN A 194 -24.47 -33.09 -53.16
CA GLN A 194 -24.01 -31.74 -53.54
C GLN A 194 -23.83 -30.75 -52.37
N GLY A 195 -22.64 -30.20 -52.09
CA GLY A 195 -21.62 -29.72 -53.00
C GLY A 195 -21.69 -28.19 -53.03
N THR A 196 -20.72 -27.51 -52.42
CA THR A 196 -20.12 -26.27 -52.95
C THR A 196 -19.00 -25.76 -52.04
N ASP A 197 -17.87 -25.61 -52.68
CA ASP A 197 -16.66 -24.90 -52.33
C ASP A 197 -16.90 -23.44 -51.91
N LYS A 198 -16.06 -22.93 -50.99
CA LYS A 198 -15.24 -21.69 -51.10
C LYS A 198 -14.22 -21.70 -49.95
N ALA A 199 -12.91 -21.86 -50.19
CA ALA A 199 -11.95 -20.78 -50.46
C ALA A 199 -12.19 -19.56 -49.53
N GLY A 200 -11.33 -19.21 -48.57
CA GLY A 200 -9.89 -19.03 -48.66
C GLY A 200 -9.61 -17.53 -48.47
N ASN A 201 -8.87 -17.14 -47.42
CA ASN A 201 -8.19 -15.85 -47.42
C ASN A 201 -6.93 -15.89 -46.54
N GLY A 202 -5.77 -15.80 -47.21
CA GLY A 202 -4.49 -15.37 -46.64
C GLY A 202 -4.55 -13.86 -46.33
N ALA A 203 -3.74 -13.37 -45.38
CA ALA A 203 -2.33 -13.01 -45.52
C ALA A 203 -2.13 -11.56 -46.03
N GLY A 204 -1.21 -10.86 -45.36
CA GLY A 204 -0.67 -9.55 -45.75
C GLY A 204 -1.40 -8.35 -45.12
N ASP A 205 -0.76 -7.29 -44.63
CA ASP A 205 0.65 -6.91 -44.70
C ASP A 205 0.98 -5.90 -43.59
N ALA A 206 2.26 -5.89 -43.24
CA ALA A 206 2.90 -4.90 -42.39
C ALA A 206 3.05 -3.57 -43.14
N GLU A 207 2.90 -2.45 -42.44
CA GLU A 207 3.43 -1.17 -42.90
C GLU A 207 4.17 -0.50 -41.73
N LEU A 208 5.50 -0.52 -41.85
CA LEU A 208 6.43 0.39 -41.20
C LEU A 208 6.43 1.70 -42.00
N THR A 209 6.33 2.83 -41.33
CA THR A 209 6.87 4.17 -41.70
C THR A 209 6.62 5.08 -40.48
N ASP A 210 7.44 6.03 -40.08
CA ASP A 210 8.81 6.43 -40.39
C ASP A 210 9.23 7.34 -39.24
N ASN A 211 10.52 7.33 -38.89
CA ASN A 211 11.12 8.17 -37.87
C ASN A 211 11.87 9.28 -38.61
N GLU A 212 11.43 10.53 -38.52
CA GLU A 212 12.20 11.67 -39.01
C GLU A 212 12.62 12.57 -37.83
N ASP A 213 13.90 12.42 -37.48
CA ASP A 213 14.75 13.44 -36.89
C ASP A 213 14.87 14.64 -37.84
N GLU A 214 14.63 15.86 -37.36
CA GLU A 214 15.37 17.02 -37.86
C GLU A 214 15.67 18.00 -36.71
N HIS A 215 16.95 18.03 -36.33
CA HIS A 215 17.60 19.11 -35.63
C HIS A 215 17.92 20.24 -36.63
N GLY A 216 17.52 21.46 -36.30
CA GLY A 216 17.96 22.72 -36.92
C GLY A 216 17.94 23.84 -35.90
#